data_AF-A0A026W9S8-F1
#
_entry.id   AF-A0A026W9S8-F1
#
_cell.length_a   1.000
_cell.length_b   1.000
_cell.length_c   1.000
_cell.angle_alpha   90.00
_cell.angle_beta   90.00
_cell.angle_gamma   90.00
#
_symmetry.space_group_name_H-M   'P 1'
#
loop_
_entity.id
_entity.type
_entity.pdbx_description
1 polymer ?
#
loop_
_entity_poly.entity_id
_entity_poly.type
_entity_poly.pdbx_seq_one_letter_code
_entity_poly.pdbx_strand_id
1 'polypeptide(L)'
;HFKQAFYPIMFVFMAQPLEDKVPAFCLCMFGSDNKFTYKEVVHRWNFLIQEAAKFGIVVEGFSSDGDTRCLKGMKIFSNFPENAPNELSPYFQVSTLFVYVSAIR
;
A
#
# COMPACT_ATOMS: atom_id res chain seq x y z
N HIS A 1 -20.56 -26.99 -14.42
CA HIS A 1 -19.53 -26.96 -13.36
C HIS A 1 -18.97 -25.54 -13.23
N PHE A 2 -19.47 -24.75 -12.28
CA PHE A 2 -18.85 -23.46 -11.94
C PHE A 2 -17.65 -23.75 -11.05
N LYS A 3 -16.43 -23.48 -11.53
CA LYS A 3 -15.25 -23.49 -10.66
C LYS A 3 -15.33 -22.24 -9.78
N GLN A 4 -15.56 -22.42 -8.49
CA GLN A 4 -15.42 -21.36 -7.51
C GLN A 4 -13.95 -20.91 -7.54
N ALA A 5 -13.70 -19.67 -7.93
CA ALA A 5 -12.36 -19.10 -7.93
C ALA A 5 -11.91 -18.96 -6.46
N PHE A 6 -10.98 -19.83 -6.04
CA PHE A 6 -10.36 -19.75 -4.73
C PHE A 6 -9.21 -18.75 -4.80
N TYR A 7 -9.36 -17.61 -4.13
CA TYR A 7 -8.30 -16.63 -3.99
C TYR A 7 -7.59 -16.86 -2.66
N PRO A 8 -6.31 -17.32 -2.66
CA PRO A 8 -5.58 -17.69 -1.45
C PRO A 8 -5.20 -16.50 -0.57
N ILE A 9 -5.23 -15.27 -1.07
CA ILE A 9 -4.83 -14.07 -0.31
C ILE A 9 -5.86 -12.98 -0.48
N MET A 10 -6.12 -12.25 0.59
CA MET A 10 -6.94 -11.04 0.57
C MET A 10 -6.09 -9.81 0.84
N PHE A 11 -6.19 -8.83 -0.05
CA PHE A 11 -5.60 -7.51 0.14
C PHE A 11 -6.65 -6.56 0.68
N VAL A 12 -6.29 -5.84 1.75
CA VAL A 12 -7.13 -4.81 2.37
C VAL A 12 -6.37 -3.50 2.36
N PHE A 13 -7.01 -2.45 1.85
CA PHE A 13 -6.49 -1.08 1.85
C PHE A 13 -7.20 -0.29 2.93
N MET A 14 -6.45 0.12 3.95
CA MET A 14 -6.94 0.94 5.06
C MET A 14 -6.40 2.35 4.89
N ALA A 15 -7.28 3.36 4.92
CA ALA A 15 -6.87 4.75 5.06
C ALA A 15 -6.68 5.06 6.54
N GLN A 16 -5.48 5.50 6.94
CA GLN A 16 -5.17 5.98 8.28
C GLN A 16 -5.06 7.51 8.27
N PRO A 17 -6.06 8.23 8.82
CA PRO A 17 -5.97 9.65 9.16
C PRO A 17 -4.75 9.97 10.02
N LEU A 18 -4.21 11.18 9.84
CA LEU A 18 -3.11 11.70 10.67
C LEU A 18 -3.55 12.47 11.88
N GLU A 19 -4.76 12.99 11.81
CA GLU A 19 -5.32 13.70 12.93
C GLU A 19 -5.55 12.70 14.06
N ASP A 20 -4.89 12.97 15.19
CA ASP A 20 -5.06 12.19 16.40
C ASP A 20 -6.53 12.19 16.78
N LYS A 21 -7.12 10.99 16.84
CA LYS A 21 -8.54 10.67 17.14
C LYS A 21 -9.48 10.50 15.95
N VAL A 22 -9.00 10.58 14.70
CA VAL A 22 -9.83 10.17 13.56
C VAL A 22 -9.59 8.68 13.26
N PRO A 23 -10.64 7.84 13.25
CA PRO A 23 -10.48 6.40 13.06
C PRO A 23 -10.05 6.06 11.64
N ALA A 24 -9.23 5.01 11.50
CA ALA A 24 -8.97 4.41 10.21
C ALA A 24 -10.23 3.79 9.61
N PHE A 25 -10.31 3.76 8.28
CA PHE A 25 -11.41 3.13 7.57
C PHE A 25 -10.93 2.32 6.37
N CYS A 26 -11.70 1.30 6.00
CA CYS A 26 -11.40 0.45 4.84
C CYS A 26 -11.79 1.17 3.55
N LEU A 27 -10.83 1.33 2.63
CA LEU A 27 -11.07 1.88 1.29
C LEU A 27 -11.56 0.81 0.33
N CYS A 28 -10.87 -0.33 0.30
CA CYS A 28 -11.24 -1.45 -0.55
C CYS A 28 -10.60 -2.76 -0.09
N MET A 29 -11.19 -3.87 -0.52
CA MET A 29 -10.64 -5.20 -0.31
C MET A 29 -10.86 -6.07 -1.54
N PHE A 30 -9.89 -6.93 -1.86
CA PHE A 30 -10.02 -7.86 -2.98
C PHE A 30 -9.18 -9.13 -2.76
N GLY A 31 -9.67 -10.22 -3.34
CA GLY A 31 -8.94 -11.48 -3.41
C GLY A 31 -7.88 -11.45 -4.51
N SER A 32 -6.75 -12.11 -4.26
CA SER A 32 -5.67 -12.27 -5.23
C SER A 32 -5.18 -13.72 -5.25
N ASP A 33 -4.81 -14.18 -6.44
CA ASP A 33 -4.05 -15.42 -6.66
C ASP A 33 -2.55 -15.26 -6.37
N ASN A 34 -2.17 -14.08 -5.84
CA ASN A 34 -0.82 -13.69 -5.48
C ASN A 34 0.16 -13.60 -6.67
N LYS A 35 -0.32 -13.53 -7.92
CA LYS A 35 0.55 -13.48 -9.11
C LYS A 35 0.82 -12.08 -9.66
N PHE A 36 0.31 -11.05 -9.01
CA PHE A 36 0.58 -9.67 -9.40
C PHE A 36 2.06 -9.32 -9.20
N THR A 37 2.54 -8.35 -9.98
CA THR A 37 3.89 -7.80 -9.90
C THR A 37 3.90 -6.42 -9.25
N TYR A 38 5.08 -5.85 -9.03
CA TYR A 38 5.23 -4.48 -8.52
C TYR A 38 4.56 -3.43 -9.44
N LYS A 39 4.39 -3.72 -10.73
CA LYS A 39 3.73 -2.80 -11.68
C LYS A 39 2.25 -2.62 -11.34
N GLU A 40 1.54 -3.71 -11.06
CA GLU A 40 0.14 -3.63 -10.62
C GLU A 40 0.00 -2.95 -9.25
N VAL A 41 0.98 -3.11 -8.36
CA VAL A 41 1.00 -2.37 -7.09
C VAL A 41 1.06 -0.86 -7.34
N VAL A 42 2.06 -0.40 -8.11
CA VAL A 42 2.24 1.03 -8.43
C VAL A 42 1.02 1.59 -9.15
N HIS A 43 0.43 0.83 -10.08
CA HIS A 43 -0.77 1.23 -10.79
C HIS A 43 -1.95 1.47 -9.83
N ARG A 44 -2.21 0.54 -8.90
CA ARG A 44 -3.27 0.70 -7.88
C ARG A 44 -3.02 1.90 -6.98
N TRP A 45 -1.78 2.14 -6.57
CA TRP A 45 -1.45 3.29 -5.72
C TRP A 45 -1.66 4.61 -6.44
N ASN A 46 -1.23 4.72 -7.70
CA ASN A 46 -1.51 5.90 -8.53
C ASN A 46 -3.02 6.14 -8.67
N PHE A 47 -3.79 5.07 -8.88
CA PHE A 47 -5.24 5.16 -8.94
C PHE A 47 -5.83 5.68 -7.61
N LEU A 48 -5.40 5.15 -6.47
CA LEU A 48 -5.86 5.61 -5.15
C LEU A 48 -5.53 7.09 -4.90
N ILE A 49 -4.34 7.54 -5.27
CA ILE A 49 -3.94 8.96 -5.18
C ILE A 49 -4.88 9.83 -6.02
N GLN A 50 -5.15 9.42 -7.27
CA GLN A 50 -6.01 10.18 -8.18
C GLN A 50 -7.46 10.23 -7.69
N GLU A 51 -8.01 9.13 -7.19
CA GLU A 51 -9.36 9.11 -6.63
C GLU A 51 -9.46 9.95 -5.35
N ALA A 52 -8.49 9.84 -4.44
CA ALA A 52 -8.45 10.64 -3.22
C ALA A 52 -8.39 12.15 -3.52
N ALA A 53 -7.60 12.55 -4.51
CA ALA A 53 -7.45 13.95 -4.91
C ALA A 53 -8.78 14.58 -5.37
N LYS A 54 -9.71 13.82 -5.96
CA LYS A 54 -11.04 14.31 -6.35
C LYS A 54 -11.87 14.80 -5.16
N PHE A 55 -11.58 14.29 -3.97
CA PHE A 55 -12.24 14.66 -2.71
C PHE A 55 -11.40 15.62 -1.87
N GLY A 56 -10.32 16.18 -2.42
CA GLY A 56 -9.41 17.07 -1.69
C GLY A 56 -8.54 16.34 -0.65
N ILE A 57 -8.44 15.01 -0.74
CA ILE A 57 -7.62 14.20 0.15
C ILE A 57 -6.23 14.03 -0.48
N VAL A 58 -5.19 14.39 0.27
CA VAL A 58 -3.80 14.17 -0.10
C VAL A 58 -3.31 12.87 0.53
N VAL A 59 -2.80 11.96 -0.31
CA VAL A 59 -2.16 10.73 0.13
C VAL A 59 -0.66 10.98 0.26
N GLU A 60 -0.13 10.75 1.44
CA GLU A 60 1.24 11.15 1.81
C GLU A 60 2.19 9.96 1.81
N GLY A 61 1.67 8.75 2.04
CA GLY A 61 2.45 7.54 1.94
C GLY A 61 1.63 6.28 1.87
N PHE A 62 2.31 5.20 1.53
CA PHE A 62 1.80 3.84 1.60
C PHE A 62 2.65 3.04 2.59
N SER A 63 2.02 2.13 3.31
CA SER A 63 2.67 1.17 4.20
C SER A 63 2.18 -0.24 3.87
N SER A 64 3.03 -1.26 4.01
CA SER A 64 2.70 -2.65 3.69
C SER A 64 3.45 -3.63 4.60
N ASP A 65 2.85 -4.80 4.83
CA ASP A 65 3.34 -5.91 5.66
C ASP A 65 4.54 -6.73 5.10
N GLY A 66 5.50 -6.07 4.44
CA GLY A 66 6.76 -6.70 4.04
C GLY A 66 6.70 -7.54 2.74
N ASP A 67 5.60 -7.49 1.98
CA ASP A 67 5.57 -8.03 0.61
C ASP A 67 6.62 -7.31 -0.27
N THR A 68 7.53 -8.07 -0.87
CA THR A 68 8.66 -7.52 -1.65
C THR A 68 8.21 -6.66 -2.84
N ARG A 69 7.03 -6.93 -3.41
CA ARG A 69 6.47 -6.12 -4.51
C ARG A 69 5.94 -4.79 -4.00
N CYS A 70 5.33 -4.79 -2.81
CA CYS A 70 4.90 -3.57 -2.13
C CYS A 70 6.10 -2.75 -1.65
N LEU A 71 7.13 -3.38 -1.06
CA LEU A 71 8.38 -2.72 -0.69
C LEU A 71 9.08 -2.07 -1.89
N LYS A 72 9.09 -2.75 -3.05
CA LYS A 72 9.58 -2.16 -4.30
C LYS A 72 8.74 -0.94 -4.73
N GLY A 73 7.42 -1.01 -4.55
CA GLY A 73 6.52 0.14 -4.71
C GLY A 73 6.91 1.30 -3.78
N MET A 74 7.06 1.05 -2.48
CA MET A 74 7.47 2.07 -1.49
C MET A 74 8.79 2.73 -1.89
N LYS A 75 9.80 1.96 -2.31
CA LYS A 75 11.08 2.49 -2.79
C LYS A 75 10.91 3.46 -3.96
N ILE A 76 10.04 3.12 -4.92
CA ILE A 76 9.76 3.96 -6.10
C ILE A 76 9.07 5.27 -5.67
N PHE A 77 8.06 5.20 -4.81
CA PHE A 77 7.29 6.37 -4.38
C PHE A 77 8.06 7.31 -3.46
N SER A 78 8.88 6.78 -2.55
CA SER A 78 9.68 7.58 -1.63
C SER A 78 10.95 8.14 -2.25
N ASN A 79 11.25 7.82 -3.51
CA ASN A 79 12.48 8.21 -4.21
C ASN A 79 13.77 7.92 -3.41
N PHE A 80 13.79 6.79 -2.67
CA PHE A 80 14.91 6.44 -1.82
C PHE A 80 16.18 6.20 -2.67
N PRO A 81 17.35 6.75 -2.26
CA PRO A 81 18.61 6.53 -2.97
C PRO A 81 18.97 5.05 -2.98
N GLU A 82 19.53 4.59 -4.11
CA GLU A 82 19.83 3.17 -4.33
C GLU A 82 20.88 2.60 -3.37
N ASN A 83 21.73 3.48 -2.82
CA ASN A 83 22.81 3.16 -1.90
C ASN A 83 22.75 4.11 -0.69
N ALA A 84 21.97 3.79 0.33
CA ALA A 84 22.02 4.48 1.60
C ALA A 84 23.11 3.84 2.49
N PRO A 85 24.14 4.58 2.93
CA PRO A 85 25.14 4.07 3.85
C PRO A 85 24.57 4.13 5.28
N ASN A 86 23.70 3.19 5.65
CA ASN A 86 23.28 3.10 7.05
C ASN A 86 22.79 1.70 7.44
N GLU A 87 23.29 1.19 8.57
CA GLU A 87 23.07 -0.18 9.07
C GLU A 87 21.69 -0.38 9.77
N LEU A 88 20.91 0.70 9.97
CA LEU A 88 19.67 0.67 10.76
C LEU A 88 18.37 0.81 9.94
N SER A 89 18.36 0.26 8.72
CA SER A 89 17.17 0.00 7.88
C SER A 89 16.64 1.18 7.05
N PRO A 90 16.62 1.08 5.70
CA PRO A 90 15.99 2.06 4.79
C PRO A 90 14.46 1.98 4.76
N TYR A 91 13.82 1.18 5.64
CA TYR A 91 12.39 0.86 5.57
C TYR A 91 11.51 1.61 6.59
N PHE A 92 12.09 2.46 7.43
CA PHE A 92 11.40 3.03 8.60
C PHE A 92 11.53 4.55 8.69
N GLN A 93 11.04 5.26 7.68
CA GLN A 93 10.79 6.69 7.80
C GLN A 93 9.55 7.01 6.97
N VAL A 94 8.47 7.44 7.62
CA VAL A 94 7.62 8.58 7.27
C VAL A 94 6.68 8.78 8.48
N SER A 95 6.31 10.01 8.77
CA SER A 95 5.08 10.42 9.45
C SER A 95 4.29 11.21 8.40
N THR A 96 2.96 11.11 8.34
CA THR A 96 2.00 11.75 7.37
C THR A 96 1.24 10.69 6.50
N LEU A 97 -0.05 10.93 6.16
CA LEU A 97 -1.18 9.97 5.99
C LEU A 97 -0.82 8.65 5.30
N PHE A 98 -0.93 7.53 6.02
CA PHE A 98 -0.58 6.21 5.50
C PHE A 98 -1.80 5.47 4.97
N VAL A 99 -1.75 5.08 3.71
CA VAL A 99 -2.59 3.97 3.24
C VAL A 99 -1.87 2.68 3.64
N TYR A 100 -2.39 2.01 4.65
CA TYR A 100 -1.88 0.74 5.13
C TYR A 100 -2.49 -0.40 4.30
N VAL A 101 -1.61 -1.22 3.73
CA VAL A 101 -1.96 -2.44 3.00
C VAL A 101 -1.60 -3.63 3.88
N SER A 102 -2.61 -4.37 4.34
CA SER A 102 -2.39 -5.69 4.92
C SER A 102 -2.79 -6.78 3.93
N ALA A 103 -1.91 -7.77 3.78
CA ALA A 103 -2.25 -9.05 3.20
C ALA A 103 -2.61 -9.99 4.35
N ILE A 104 -3.91 -10.23 4.55
CA ILE A 104 -4.35 -11.21 5.55
C ILE A 104 -4.14 -12.60 4.94
N ARG A 105 -3.28 -13.40 5.57
CA ARG A 105 -3.02 -14.82 5.23
C ARG A 105 -4.05 -15.74 5.87
#